data_AF-A0A6A8G477-F1
#
_entry.id   AF-A0A6A8G477-F1
#
_cell.length_a   1.000
_cell.length_b   1.000
_cell.length_c   1.000
_cell.angle_alpha   90.00
_cell.angle_beta   90.00
_cell.angle_gamma   90.00
#
_symmetry.space_group_name_H-M   'P 1'
#
loop_
_entity.id
_entity.type
_entity.pdbx_description
1 polymer ?
#
loop_
_entity_poly.entity_id
_entity_poly.type
_entity_poly.pdbx_seq_one_letter_code
_entity_poly.pdbx_strand_id
1 'polypeptide(L)'
;MDLEAELARARELDVSELADAIESIGFECTRCGACCKGYETDDGEREPHTATLFPDEVRTIQETTSYDADGDSVAVASTSDASLEWRDIARPMPYGLVEGDDGLEGETFEWALQTNACGDCRFYEEDDAGQGTCQVHEDRPLICETYPFSVDVAGTSQPMGEAVDEAGVVRAHECEGLGRDISRGDAAELAGALKERAVREIEEAIAVSAAYEPVETEPGEVVVHDSEGAKSPDGAELQ
;
A
#
# COMPACT_ATOMS: atom_id res chain seq x y z
N MET A 1 -19.10 -12.75 -6.71
CA MET A 1 -17.80 -12.19 -7.09
C MET A 1 -17.03 -13.34 -7.71
N ASP A 2 -16.53 -13.18 -8.93
CA ASP A 2 -15.81 -14.22 -9.66
C ASP A 2 -14.42 -13.65 -9.94
N LEU A 3 -13.53 -13.84 -8.97
CA LEU A 3 -12.19 -13.26 -8.98
C LEU A 3 -11.38 -13.73 -10.20
N GLU A 4 -11.61 -14.95 -10.68
CA GLU A 4 -10.97 -15.47 -11.91
C GLU A 4 -11.43 -14.70 -13.15
N ALA A 5 -12.73 -14.38 -13.24
CA ALA A 5 -13.25 -13.56 -14.32
C ALA A 5 -12.77 -12.09 -14.20
N GLU A 6 -12.60 -11.57 -12.99
CA GLU A 6 -12.04 -10.24 -12.72
C GLU A 6 -10.56 -10.18 -13.13
N LEU A 7 -9.77 -11.19 -12.75
CA LEU A 7 -8.36 -11.33 -13.13
C LEU A 7 -8.20 -11.39 -14.65
N ALA A 8 -9.06 -12.15 -15.34
CA ALA A 8 -9.06 -12.18 -16.80
C ALA A 8 -9.26 -10.79 -17.42
N ARG A 9 -10.20 -9.99 -16.87
CA ARG A 9 -10.43 -8.61 -17.34
C ARG A 9 -9.27 -7.67 -17.02
N ALA A 10 -8.68 -7.76 -15.83
CA ALA A 10 -7.52 -6.96 -15.44
C ALA A 10 -6.32 -7.20 -16.38
N ARG A 11 -6.08 -8.47 -16.74
CA ARG A 11 -5.04 -8.85 -17.70
C ARG A 11 -5.28 -8.29 -19.12
N GLU A 12 -6.53 -8.07 -19.50
CA GLU A 12 -6.93 -7.51 -20.79
C GLU A 12 -6.86 -5.98 -20.85
N LEU A 13 -6.62 -5.27 -19.75
CA LEU A 13 -6.49 -3.80 -19.75
C LEU A 13 -5.44 -3.31 -20.75
N ASP A 14 -5.79 -2.32 -21.57
CA ASP A 14 -4.86 -1.73 -22.53
C ASP A 14 -4.08 -0.57 -21.88
N VAL A 15 -2.76 -0.73 -21.78
CA VAL A 15 -1.87 0.27 -21.16
C VAL A 15 -1.91 1.61 -21.91
N SER A 16 -2.09 1.60 -23.22
CA SER A 16 -2.20 2.84 -24.00
C SER A 16 -3.51 3.57 -23.72
N GLU A 17 -4.62 2.86 -23.55
CA GLU A 17 -5.91 3.48 -23.19
C GLU A 17 -5.88 4.02 -21.75
N LEU A 18 -5.24 3.30 -20.83
CA LEU A 18 -5.00 3.80 -19.47
C LEU A 18 -4.11 5.05 -19.48
N ALA A 19 -3.06 5.08 -20.31
CA ALA A 19 -2.20 6.24 -20.45
C ALA A 19 -2.94 7.45 -21.06
N ASP A 20 -3.81 7.23 -22.05
CA ASP A 20 -4.67 8.29 -22.60
C ASP A 20 -5.57 8.89 -21.51
N ALA A 21 -6.14 8.05 -20.65
CA ALA A 21 -6.98 8.47 -19.53
C ALA A 21 -6.19 9.27 -18.49
N ILE A 22 -5.01 8.78 -18.07
CA ILE A 22 -4.12 9.46 -17.14
C ILE A 22 -3.66 10.82 -17.70
N GLU A 23 -3.28 10.87 -18.98
CA GLU A 23 -2.88 12.11 -19.65
C GLU A 23 -4.03 13.12 -19.73
N SER A 24 -5.26 12.64 -19.93
CA SER A 24 -6.46 13.49 -19.94
C SER A 24 -6.81 14.05 -18.56
N ILE A 25 -6.59 13.29 -17.48
CA ILE A 25 -6.83 13.76 -16.11
C ILE A 25 -5.70 14.72 -15.69
N GLY A 26 -4.46 14.40 -16.05
CA GLY A 26 -3.27 15.15 -15.69
C GLY A 26 -2.82 14.90 -14.26
N PHE A 27 -1.51 14.71 -14.06
CA PHE A 27 -0.94 14.50 -12.74
C PHE A 27 0.56 14.81 -12.69
N GLU A 28 0.97 15.53 -11.66
CA GLU A 28 2.38 15.67 -11.29
C GLU A 28 2.49 15.63 -9.76
N CYS A 29 3.24 14.67 -9.23
CA CYS A 29 3.47 14.58 -7.78
C CYS A 29 4.23 15.81 -7.27
N THR A 30 3.61 16.57 -6.36
CA THR A 30 4.19 17.76 -5.74
C THR A 30 5.07 17.44 -4.53
N ARG A 31 5.16 16.16 -4.16
CA ARG A 31 5.86 15.68 -2.96
C ARG A 31 5.41 16.40 -1.68
N CYS A 32 4.12 16.74 -1.58
CA CYS A 32 3.53 17.39 -0.41
C CYS A 32 3.41 16.47 0.82
N GLY A 33 3.54 15.15 0.63
CA GLY A 33 3.47 14.16 1.69
C GLY A 33 2.08 13.89 2.26
N ALA A 34 1.02 14.51 1.72
CA ALA A 34 -0.34 14.34 2.22
C ALA A 34 -0.78 12.87 2.20
N CYS A 35 -0.47 12.13 1.13
CA CYS A 35 -0.77 10.71 1.01
C CYS A 35 0.09 9.80 1.91
N CYS A 36 1.17 10.30 2.50
CA CYS A 36 2.05 9.53 3.39
C CYS A 36 1.73 9.77 4.87
N LYS A 37 0.86 10.74 5.20
CA LYS A 37 0.55 11.14 6.57
C LYS A 37 -0.74 10.47 7.04
N GLY A 38 -0.85 10.23 8.34
CA GLY A 38 -2.13 9.91 8.96
C GLY A 38 -3.12 11.08 8.80
N TYR A 39 -4.41 10.76 8.73
CA TYR A 39 -5.47 11.74 8.52
C TYR A 39 -6.34 11.90 9.77
N GLU A 40 -6.95 13.07 9.92
CA GLU A 40 -7.94 13.30 10.97
C GLU A 40 -9.32 12.89 10.45
N THR A 41 -10.04 12.12 11.25
CA THR A 41 -11.43 11.73 10.99
C THR A 41 -12.40 12.84 11.39
N ASP A 42 -13.64 12.74 10.92
CA ASP A 42 -14.70 13.69 11.27
C ASP A 42 -14.96 13.78 12.79
N ASP A 43 -14.67 12.69 13.53
CA ASP A 43 -14.81 12.62 14.99
C ASP A 43 -13.59 13.18 15.74
N GLY A 44 -12.57 13.68 15.02
CA GLY A 44 -11.37 14.29 15.59
C GLY A 44 -10.31 13.29 16.06
N GLU A 45 -10.49 12.00 15.76
CA GLU A 45 -9.46 10.98 15.98
C GLU A 45 -8.51 10.94 14.78
N ARG A 46 -7.21 10.80 15.03
CA ARG A 46 -6.21 10.65 13.98
C ARG A 46 -6.07 9.18 13.63
N GLU A 47 -6.41 8.84 12.39
CA GLU A 47 -6.16 7.51 11.84
C GLU A 47 -4.76 7.46 11.21
N PRO A 48 -3.99 6.38 11.48
CA PRO A 48 -2.67 6.22 10.89
C PRO A 48 -2.76 6.00 9.38
N HIS A 49 -1.73 6.44 8.67
CA HIS A 49 -1.51 6.12 7.27
C HIS A 49 -1.64 4.62 7.04
N THR A 50 -2.49 4.25 6.07
CA THR A 50 -2.81 2.86 5.78
C THR A 50 -2.72 2.66 4.28
N ALA A 51 -1.68 1.97 3.84
CA ALA A 51 -1.45 1.57 2.46
C ALA A 51 -1.08 0.10 2.45
N THR A 52 -1.84 -0.71 1.72
CA THR A 52 -1.62 -2.15 1.61
C THR A 52 -0.25 -2.45 1.02
N LEU A 53 0.42 -3.48 1.52
CA LEU A 53 1.55 -4.10 0.81
C LEU A 53 1.48 -5.61 0.90
N PHE A 54 2.02 -6.28 -0.11
CA PHE A 54 2.06 -7.74 -0.20
C PHE A 54 3.40 -8.32 0.26
N PRO A 55 3.46 -9.63 0.59
CA PRO A 55 4.65 -10.26 1.16
C PRO A 55 5.94 -10.10 0.35
N ASP A 56 5.86 -10.10 -0.98
CA ASP A 56 7.03 -9.86 -1.83
C ASP A 56 7.48 -8.39 -1.79
N GLU A 57 6.55 -7.43 -1.74
CA GLU A 57 6.88 -6.01 -1.58
C GLU A 57 7.56 -5.73 -0.24
N VAL A 58 7.14 -6.41 0.85
CA VAL A 58 7.84 -6.34 2.14
C VAL A 58 9.29 -6.77 1.98
N ARG A 59 9.52 -7.91 1.33
CA ARG A 59 10.87 -8.47 1.14
C ARG A 59 11.72 -7.61 0.23
N THR A 60 11.15 -7.02 -0.82
CA THR A 60 11.87 -6.05 -1.67
C THR A 60 12.38 -4.90 -0.83
N ILE A 61 11.53 -4.31 0.03
CA ILE A 61 11.97 -3.24 0.93
C ILE A 61 13.03 -3.74 1.93
N GLN A 62 12.89 -4.95 2.49
CA GLN A 62 13.92 -5.53 3.38
C GLN A 62 15.29 -5.67 2.70
N GLU A 63 15.30 -6.00 1.41
CA GLU A 63 16.53 -6.20 0.64
C GLU A 63 17.22 -4.88 0.25
N THR A 64 16.46 -3.81 0.04
CA THR A 64 16.99 -2.52 -0.42
C THR A 64 17.23 -1.51 0.70
N THR A 65 16.73 -1.79 1.91
CA THR A 65 16.85 -0.89 3.07
C THR A 65 17.61 -1.51 4.23
N SER A 66 18.28 -0.66 5.00
CA SER A 66 18.91 -1.01 6.26
C SER A 66 18.77 0.13 7.26
N TYR A 67 19.05 -0.15 8.53
CA TYR A 67 19.11 0.90 9.53
C TYR A 67 20.29 1.85 9.24
N ASP A 68 20.07 3.14 9.49
CA ASP A 68 21.16 4.10 9.57
C ASP A 68 22.11 3.78 10.72
N ALA A 69 23.29 4.41 10.69
CA ALA A 69 24.35 4.20 11.70
C ALA A 69 23.90 4.51 13.14
N ASP A 70 22.86 5.34 13.32
CA ASP A 70 22.30 5.73 14.61
C ASP A 70 21.07 4.88 15.04
N GLY A 71 20.60 3.96 14.19
CA GLY A 71 19.59 2.94 14.51
C GLY A 71 18.13 3.40 14.59
N ASP A 72 17.84 4.67 14.30
CA ASP A 72 16.48 5.25 14.42
C ASP A 72 15.87 5.68 13.07
N SER A 73 16.71 5.94 12.05
CA SER A 73 16.30 6.28 10.68
C SER A 73 16.61 5.15 9.69
N VAL A 74 15.95 5.18 8.53
CA VAL A 74 16.09 4.16 7.47
C VAL A 74 17.03 4.69 6.39
N ALA A 75 18.08 3.96 6.07
CA ALA A 75 18.91 4.27 4.92
C ALA A 75 18.73 3.27 3.79
N VAL A 76 18.66 3.79 2.56
CA VAL A 76 18.89 2.99 1.36
C VAL A 76 20.40 2.80 1.21
N ALA A 77 20.85 1.56 1.08
CA ALA A 77 22.26 1.20 0.89
C ALA A 77 23.23 1.61 2.02
N SER A 78 22.82 1.52 3.29
CA SER A 78 23.75 1.66 4.43
C SER A 78 24.65 0.43 4.57
N THR A 79 25.89 0.64 5.02
CA THR A 79 26.87 -0.43 5.33
C THR A 79 26.63 -1.10 6.69
N SER A 80 25.51 -0.81 7.35
CA SER A 80 25.10 -1.51 8.56
C SER A 80 24.70 -2.94 8.23
N ASP A 81 25.06 -3.88 9.11
CA ASP A 81 24.69 -5.31 8.97
C ASP A 81 23.27 -5.57 9.51
N ALA A 82 22.50 -4.51 9.80
CA ALA A 82 21.17 -4.56 10.39
C ALA A 82 20.13 -4.17 9.33
N SER A 83 19.65 -5.18 8.60
CA SER A 83 18.47 -5.05 7.73
C SER A 83 17.22 -4.77 8.57
N LEU A 84 16.22 -4.13 7.97
CA LEU A 84 14.92 -3.97 8.60
C LEU A 84 14.23 -5.32 8.82
N GLU A 85 13.60 -5.49 9.98
CA GLU A 85 12.74 -6.63 10.27
C GLU A 85 11.35 -6.40 9.65
N TRP A 86 10.55 -7.46 9.51
CA TRP A 86 9.20 -7.35 8.94
C TRP A 86 8.35 -6.30 9.64
N ARG A 87 8.42 -6.26 10.98
CA ARG A 87 7.70 -5.29 11.83
C ARG A 87 8.14 -3.85 11.61
N ASP A 88 9.32 -3.63 11.04
CA ASP A 88 9.80 -2.29 10.72
C ASP A 88 9.18 -1.79 9.41
N ILE A 89 8.69 -2.68 8.56
CA ILE A 89 8.19 -2.34 7.22
C ILE A 89 6.68 -2.46 7.15
N ALA A 90 6.13 -3.49 7.80
CA ALA A 90 4.75 -3.89 7.72
C ALA A 90 4.14 -4.04 9.12
N ARG A 91 2.84 -3.74 9.19
CA ARG A 91 1.99 -4.00 10.37
C ARG A 91 0.71 -4.71 9.91
N PRO A 92 0.03 -5.45 10.80
CA PRO A 92 -1.30 -5.99 10.52
C PRO A 92 -2.24 -4.89 10.03
N MET A 93 -3.05 -5.18 9.01
CA MET A 93 -4.19 -4.31 8.67
C MET A 93 -5.09 -4.11 9.91
N PRO A 94 -5.56 -2.88 10.20
CA PRO A 94 -6.28 -2.59 11.43
C PRO A 94 -7.69 -3.20 11.48
N TYR A 95 -8.22 -3.65 10.35
CA TYR A 95 -9.60 -4.14 10.23
C TYR A 95 -9.73 -5.57 10.75
N GLY A 96 -10.78 -5.82 11.54
CA GLY A 96 -11.02 -7.15 12.15
C GLY A 96 -10.31 -7.37 13.49
N LEU A 97 -9.40 -6.46 13.86
CA LEU A 97 -8.73 -6.47 15.15
C LEU A 97 -9.48 -5.62 16.18
N VAL A 98 -9.40 -6.03 17.45
CA VAL A 98 -10.05 -5.34 18.58
C VAL A 98 -9.07 -5.13 19.72
N GLU A 99 -9.23 -4.03 20.47
CA GLU A 99 -8.46 -3.80 21.69
C GLU A 99 -9.01 -4.67 22.84
N GLY A 100 -8.17 -5.60 23.32
CA GLY A 100 -8.39 -6.40 24.53
C GLY A 100 -7.54 -5.94 25.71
N ASP A 101 -7.69 -6.61 26.86
CA ASP A 101 -6.95 -6.30 28.09
C ASP A 101 -5.43 -6.50 27.94
N ASP A 102 -5.02 -7.41 27.07
CA ASP A 102 -3.63 -7.79 26.81
C ASP A 102 -3.06 -7.15 25.53
N GLY A 103 -3.79 -6.24 24.90
CA GLY A 103 -3.41 -5.55 23.66
C GLY A 103 -4.38 -5.83 22.51
N LEU A 104 -3.92 -5.53 21.29
CA LEU A 104 -4.70 -5.79 20.09
C LEU A 104 -4.81 -7.31 19.87
N GLU A 105 -6.00 -7.81 19.53
CA GLU A 105 -6.27 -9.24 19.33
C GLU A 105 -7.22 -9.47 18.15
N GLY A 106 -7.15 -10.67 17.55
CA GLY A 106 -8.04 -11.12 16.48
C GLY A 106 -7.33 -11.55 15.19
N GLU A 107 -8.12 -11.76 14.15
CA GLU A 107 -7.64 -12.10 12.80
C GLU A 107 -7.83 -10.92 11.85
N THR A 108 -6.86 -10.69 10.98
CA THR A 108 -6.92 -9.68 9.89
C THR A 108 -6.40 -10.26 8.59
N PHE A 109 -6.62 -9.55 7.49
CA PHE A 109 -6.14 -9.90 6.15
C PHE A 109 -5.16 -8.86 5.65
N GLU A 110 -4.08 -9.33 5.03
CA GLU A 110 -3.03 -8.53 4.41
C GLU A 110 -2.29 -7.59 5.38
N TRP A 111 -1.27 -6.91 4.83
CA TRP A 111 -0.39 -6.01 5.57
C TRP A 111 -0.63 -4.56 5.18
N ALA A 112 -0.39 -3.66 6.11
CA ALA A 112 -0.26 -2.23 5.86
C ALA A 112 1.18 -1.78 6.08
N LEU A 113 1.63 -0.76 5.35
CA LEU A 113 2.90 -0.11 5.62
C LEU A 113 2.99 0.34 7.08
N GLN A 114 4.16 0.13 7.69
CA GLN A 114 4.44 0.53 9.05
C GLN A 114 4.41 2.05 9.18
N THR A 115 3.99 2.52 10.35
CA THR A 115 3.92 3.93 10.69
C THR A 115 4.88 4.30 11.80
N ASN A 116 5.25 5.57 11.87
CA ASN A 116 5.92 6.15 13.02
C ASN A 116 4.94 6.42 14.17
N ALA A 117 5.43 6.98 15.28
CA ALA A 117 4.62 7.29 16.46
C ALA A 117 3.53 8.36 16.21
N CYS A 118 3.64 9.16 15.14
CA CYS A 118 2.62 10.13 14.73
C CYS A 118 1.53 9.51 13.85
N GLY A 119 1.68 8.22 13.49
CA GLY A 119 0.80 7.54 12.55
C GLY A 119 1.10 7.85 11.08
N ASP A 120 2.21 8.52 10.75
CA ASP A 120 2.62 8.75 9.36
C ASP A 120 3.44 7.56 8.86
N CYS A 121 3.52 7.35 7.54
CA CYS A 121 4.35 6.31 6.93
C CYS A 121 5.78 6.39 7.45
N ARG A 122 6.34 5.26 7.90
CA ARG A 122 7.70 5.22 8.47
C ARG A 122 8.78 5.68 7.49
N PHE A 123 8.57 5.45 6.20
CA PHE A 123 9.53 5.80 5.15
C PHE A 123 9.43 7.25 4.69
N TYR A 124 8.46 8.02 5.21
CA TYR A 124 8.29 9.43 4.87
C TYR A 124 9.19 10.31 5.74
N GLU A 125 9.95 11.19 5.09
CA GLU A 125 10.67 12.29 5.73
C GLU A 125 10.23 13.62 5.12
N GLU A 126 10.34 14.68 5.89
CA GLU A 126 10.07 16.04 5.46
C GLU A 126 11.26 16.93 5.80
N ASP A 127 11.73 17.70 4.82
CA ASP A 127 12.82 18.64 5.05
C ASP A 127 12.36 19.92 5.77
N ASP A 128 13.31 20.78 6.17
CA ASP A 128 13.02 22.05 6.84
C ASP A 128 12.15 23.01 6.02
N ALA A 129 12.03 22.79 4.70
CA ALA A 129 11.19 23.59 3.80
C ALA A 129 9.78 23.00 3.63
N GLY A 130 9.47 21.86 4.26
CA GLY A 130 8.20 21.17 4.15
C GLY A 130 8.11 20.25 2.93
N GLN A 131 9.23 19.95 2.26
CA GLN A 131 9.25 19.05 1.11
C GLN A 131 9.39 17.60 1.56
N GLY A 132 8.40 16.79 1.20
CA GLY A 132 8.39 15.37 1.46
C GLY A 132 9.37 14.55 0.60
N THR A 133 9.94 13.50 1.20
CA THR A 133 10.76 12.49 0.54
C THR A 133 10.34 11.11 1.03
N CYS A 134 10.12 10.18 0.10
CA CYS A 134 9.97 8.76 0.42
C CYS A 134 11.35 8.09 0.34
N GLN A 135 11.82 7.54 1.46
CA GLN A 135 13.11 6.88 1.52
C GLN A 135 13.17 5.65 0.60
N VAL A 136 12.05 4.95 0.39
CA VAL A 136 11.94 3.77 -0.48
C VAL A 136 11.29 4.09 -1.81
N HIS A 137 11.44 5.31 -2.34
CA HIS A 137 10.66 5.73 -3.51
C HIS A 137 10.81 4.77 -4.70
N GLU A 138 12.00 4.26 -5.01
CA GLU A 138 12.20 3.35 -6.14
C GLU A 138 11.58 1.95 -5.91
N ASP A 139 11.44 1.53 -4.66
CA ASP A 139 10.92 0.22 -4.23
C ASP A 139 9.56 0.33 -3.50
N ARG A 140 8.85 1.45 -3.70
CA ARG A 140 7.60 1.73 -3.00
C ARG A 140 6.52 0.72 -3.44
N PRO A 141 5.60 0.32 -2.54
CA PRO A 141 4.52 -0.59 -2.91
C PRO A 141 3.68 -0.05 -4.07
N LEU A 142 3.07 -0.95 -4.85
CA LEU A 142 2.26 -0.65 -6.02
C LEU A 142 1.13 0.34 -5.70
N ILE A 143 0.52 0.25 -4.52
CA ILE A 143 -0.51 1.20 -4.08
C ILE A 143 0.04 2.64 -3.97
N CYS A 144 1.27 2.81 -3.50
CA CYS A 144 1.92 4.11 -3.38
C CYS A 144 2.47 4.60 -4.72
N GLU A 145 2.94 3.69 -5.57
CA GLU A 145 3.42 4.01 -6.91
C GLU A 145 2.32 4.52 -7.83
N THR A 146 1.13 3.93 -7.72
CA THR A 146 0.00 4.23 -8.60
C THR A 146 -0.91 5.33 -8.10
N TYR A 147 -0.74 5.79 -6.85
CA TYR A 147 -1.50 6.90 -6.30
C TYR A 147 -1.28 8.19 -7.13
N PRO A 148 -2.34 8.96 -7.46
CA PRO A 148 -3.71 8.90 -6.94
C PRO A 148 -4.67 8.07 -7.79
N PHE A 149 -4.20 7.20 -8.67
CA PHE A 149 -5.04 6.46 -9.60
C PHE A 149 -5.40 5.06 -9.12
N SER A 150 -6.56 4.60 -9.56
CA SER A 150 -7.02 3.21 -9.44
C SER A 150 -7.83 2.82 -10.68
N VAL A 151 -8.12 1.53 -10.86
CA VAL A 151 -8.92 1.03 -11.98
C VAL A 151 -10.21 0.39 -11.47
N ASP A 152 -11.34 0.81 -12.03
CA ASP A 152 -12.62 0.15 -11.85
C ASP A 152 -12.73 -1.05 -12.82
N VAL A 153 -12.21 -2.20 -12.39
CA VAL A 153 -12.39 -3.46 -13.10
C VAL A 153 -13.71 -4.08 -12.63
N ALA A 154 -14.82 -3.67 -13.26
CA ALA A 154 -16.18 -4.20 -13.09
C ALA A 154 -16.33 -5.29 -12.01
N GLY A 155 -16.49 -4.86 -10.75
CA GLY A 155 -16.61 -5.75 -9.59
C GLY A 155 -15.64 -5.48 -8.45
N THR A 156 -14.60 -4.68 -8.65
CA THR A 156 -13.69 -4.30 -7.56
C THR A 156 -14.42 -3.50 -6.50
N SER A 157 -14.20 -3.86 -5.24
CA SER A 157 -14.40 -2.97 -4.10
C SER A 157 -13.64 -1.69 -4.43
N GLN A 158 -14.34 -0.57 -4.61
CA GLN A 158 -13.68 0.71 -4.85
C GLN A 158 -12.62 0.89 -3.75
N PRO A 159 -11.35 1.20 -4.08
CA PRO A 159 -10.39 1.57 -3.05
C PRO A 159 -10.99 2.72 -2.23
N MET A 160 -10.69 2.73 -0.94
CA MET A 160 -11.29 3.67 0.00
C MET A 160 -11.14 5.11 -0.50
N GLY A 161 -12.26 5.80 -0.67
CA GLY A 161 -12.32 7.17 -1.19
C GLY A 161 -13.24 7.29 -2.40
N GLU A 162 -14.06 8.35 -2.42
CA GLU A 162 -14.82 8.71 -3.62
C GLU A 162 -13.85 9.29 -4.65
N ALA A 163 -13.94 8.80 -5.89
CA ALA A 163 -13.15 9.34 -6.99
C ALA A 163 -13.53 10.81 -7.23
N VAL A 164 -12.54 11.69 -7.28
CA VAL A 164 -12.73 13.12 -7.55
C VAL A 164 -12.70 13.45 -9.05
N ASP A 165 -12.17 12.54 -9.86
CA ASP A 165 -12.20 12.59 -11.33
C ASP A 165 -12.15 11.16 -11.93
N GLU A 166 -12.61 11.02 -13.17
CA GLU A 166 -12.61 9.74 -13.88
C GLU A 166 -12.45 9.89 -15.40
N ALA A 167 -11.75 8.92 -16.00
CA ALA A 167 -11.65 8.79 -17.45
C ALA A 167 -11.66 7.30 -17.84
N GLY A 168 -12.75 6.87 -18.48
CA GLY A 168 -12.95 5.45 -18.81
C GLY A 168 -13.04 4.58 -17.54
N VAL A 169 -12.11 3.65 -17.39
CA VAL A 169 -11.98 2.80 -16.18
C VAL A 169 -11.04 3.37 -15.13
N VAL A 170 -10.29 4.43 -15.46
CA VAL A 170 -9.39 5.09 -14.51
C VAL A 170 -10.20 5.97 -13.57
N ARG A 171 -9.88 5.88 -12.29
CA ARG A 171 -10.42 6.72 -11.20
C ARG A 171 -9.28 7.47 -10.55
N ALA A 172 -9.43 8.76 -10.32
CA ALA A 172 -8.48 9.58 -9.59
C ALA A 172 -9.03 9.94 -8.21
N HIS A 173 -8.19 9.84 -7.20
CA HIS A 173 -8.50 10.15 -5.80
C HIS A 173 -7.91 11.50 -5.40
N GLU A 174 -8.42 12.09 -4.32
CA GLU A 174 -8.03 13.43 -3.88
C GLU A 174 -6.50 13.58 -3.79
N CYS A 175 -5.94 14.47 -4.60
CA CYS A 175 -4.52 14.80 -4.59
C CYS A 175 -4.28 16.20 -5.19
N GLU A 176 -3.41 17.00 -4.57
CA GLU A 176 -3.03 18.34 -5.06
C GLU A 176 -2.28 18.31 -6.41
N GLY A 177 -1.75 17.14 -6.78
CA GLY A 177 -1.03 16.94 -8.04
C GLY A 177 -1.92 16.83 -9.28
N LEU A 178 -3.24 16.65 -9.12
CA LEU A 178 -4.16 16.45 -10.24
C LEU A 178 -4.31 17.70 -11.11
N GLY A 179 -4.60 17.48 -12.40
CA GLY A 179 -4.81 18.54 -13.39
C GLY A 179 -3.53 19.23 -13.88
N ARG A 180 -2.35 18.75 -13.44
CA ARG A 180 -1.04 19.18 -13.92
C ARG A 180 -0.64 18.41 -15.19
N ASP A 181 0.25 18.99 -15.97
CA ASP A 181 0.74 18.33 -17.19
C ASP A 181 1.58 17.08 -16.83
N ILE A 182 1.27 15.96 -17.46
CA ILE A 182 2.06 14.73 -17.41
C ILE A 182 2.60 14.41 -18.79
N SER A 183 3.85 13.95 -18.89
CA SER A 183 4.38 13.53 -20.19
C SER A 183 3.77 12.21 -20.62
N ARG A 184 3.70 11.96 -21.94
CA ARG A 184 3.23 10.66 -22.46
C ARG A 184 4.05 9.48 -21.93
N GLY A 185 5.34 9.67 -21.68
CA GLY A 185 6.21 8.63 -21.12
C GLY A 185 5.79 8.28 -19.70
N ASP A 186 5.69 9.30 -18.84
CA ASP A 186 5.32 9.11 -17.44
C ASP A 186 3.89 8.57 -17.29
N ALA A 187 2.96 9.02 -18.14
CA ALA A 187 1.60 8.49 -18.17
C ALA A 187 1.56 7.01 -18.58
N ALA A 188 2.43 6.57 -19.50
CA ALA A 188 2.53 5.17 -19.92
C ALA A 188 3.20 4.30 -18.85
N GLU A 189 4.21 4.80 -18.15
CA GLU A 189 4.83 4.12 -17.01
C GLU A 189 3.81 3.94 -15.88
N LEU A 190 3.09 5.01 -15.50
CA LEU A 190 2.05 4.97 -14.49
C LEU A 190 0.89 4.05 -14.88
N ALA A 191 0.48 4.05 -16.15
CA ALA A 191 -0.52 3.12 -16.68
C ALA A 191 -0.08 1.65 -16.60
N GLY A 192 1.20 1.38 -16.86
CA GLY A 192 1.80 0.05 -16.72
C GLY A 192 1.74 -0.44 -15.29
N ALA A 193 2.22 0.37 -14.34
CA ALA A 193 2.16 0.06 -12.91
C ALA A 193 0.71 -0.08 -12.41
N LEU A 194 -0.20 0.74 -12.93
CA LEU A 194 -1.62 0.69 -12.57
C LEU A 194 -2.29 -0.61 -13.03
N LYS A 195 -1.96 -1.10 -14.22
CA LYS A 195 -2.40 -2.42 -14.69
C LYS A 195 -1.78 -3.54 -13.84
N GLU A 196 -0.48 -3.46 -13.56
CA GLU A 196 0.23 -4.43 -12.73
C GLU A 196 -0.42 -4.56 -11.35
N ARG A 197 -0.66 -3.41 -10.69
CA ARG A 197 -1.40 -3.35 -9.43
C ARG A 197 -2.76 -4.02 -9.51
N ALA A 198 -3.56 -3.69 -10.52
CA ALA A 198 -4.90 -4.27 -10.67
C ALA A 198 -4.88 -5.80 -10.83
N VAL A 199 -3.88 -6.34 -11.54
CA VAL A 199 -3.69 -7.79 -11.67
C VAL A 199 -3.25 -8.39 -10.33
N ARG A 200 -2.24 -7.77 -9.70
CA ARG A 200 -1.65 -8.25 -8.45
C ARG A 200 -2.67 -8.29 -7.32
N GLU A 201 -3.42 -7.21 -7.08
CA GLU A 201 -4.43 -7.15 -6.01
C GLU A 201 -5.47 -8.29 -6.13
N ILE A 202 -5.84 -8.69 -7.36
CA ILE A 202 -6.77 -9.81 -7.59
C ILE A 202 -6.09 -11.16 -7.40
N GLU A 203 -4.84 -11.33 -7.83
CA GLU A 203 -4.06 -12.56 -7.60
C GLU A 203 -3.87 -12.83 -6.10
N GLU A 204 -3.55 -11.80 -5.33
CA GLU A 204 -3.40 -11.86 -3.87
C GLU A 204 -4.75 -12.19 -3.21
N ALA A 205 -5.84 -11.56 -3.64
CA ALA A 205 -7.19 -11.88 -3.15
C ALA A 205 -7.62 -13.33 -3.43
N ILE A 206 -7.26 -13.88 -4.60
CA ILE A 206 -7.49 -15.30 -4.93
C ILE A 206 -6.64 -16.19 -4.03
N ALA A 207 -5.36 -15.87 -3.86
CA ALA A 207 -4.41 -16.66 -3.09
C ALA A 207 -4.78 -16.71 -1.60
N VAL A 208 -5.08 -15.56 -0.97
CA VAL A 208 -5.52 -15.52 0.42
C VAL A 208 -6.83 -16.28 0.61
N SER A 209 -7.79 -16.14 -0.32
CA SER A 209 -9.04 -16.91 -0.27
C SER A 209 -8.82 -18.42 -0.42
N ALA A 210 -7.78 -18.86 -1.12
CA ALA A 210 -7.45 -20.26 -1.30
C ALA A 210 -6.65 -20.85 -0.13
N ALA A 211 -5.82 -20.01 0.52
CA ALA A 211 -4.96 -20.38 1.64
C ALA A 211 -5.65 -20.25 3.01
N TYR A 212 -6.72 -19.46 3.11
CA TYR A 212 -7.38 -19.16 4.39
C TYR A 212 -7.89 -20.41 5.10
N GLU A 213 -7.35 -20.64 6.29
CA GLU A 213 -7.88 -21.55 7.29
C GLU A 213 -8.06 -20.77 8.61
N PRO A 214 -9.25 -20.80 9.25
CA PRO A 214 -9.45 -20.10 10.52
C PRO A 214 -8.47 -20.58 11.59
N VAL A 215 -7.86 -19.64 12.33
CA VAL A 215 -6.94 -19.95 13.42
C VAL A 215 -7.60 -19.61 14.74
N GLU A 216 -7.62 -20.55 15.69
CA GLU A 216 -8.06 -20.23 17.06
C GLU A 216 -7.00 -19.36 17.73
N THR A 217 -7.39 -18.16 18.17
CA THR A 217 -6.52 -17.20 18.85
C THR A 217 -6.81 -17.14 20.35
N GLU A 218 -5.76 -17.01 21.14
CA GLU A 218 -5.86 -16.67 22.57
C GLU A 218 -5.94 -15.14 22.77
N PRO A 219 -6.36 -14.65 23.94
CA PRO A 219 -6.35 -13.21 24.24
C PRO A 219 -4.98 -12.58 24.01
N GLY A 220 -4.96 -11.42 23.35
CA GLY A 220 -3.73 -10.73 22.95
C GLY A 220 -2.98 -11.34 21.75
N GLU A 221 -3.53 -12.36 21.08
CA GLU A 221 -2.95 -12.90 19.85
C GLU A 221 -3.57 -12.27 18.60
N VAL A 222 -2.69 -11.84 17.69
CA VAL A 222 -3.05 -11.34 16.36
C VAL A 222 -2.54 -12.29 15.30
N VAL A 223 -3.42 -12.67 14.38
CA VAL A 223 -3.08 -13.46 13.20
C VAL A 223 -3.34 -12.63 11.95
N VAL A 224 -2.37 -12.61 11.04
CA VAL A 224 -2.50 -11.98 9.73
C VAL A 224 -2.57 -13.07 8.68
N HIS A 225 -3.60 -13.04 7.84
CA HIS A 225 -3.72 -13.92 6.67
C HIS A 225 -3.35 -13.16 5.41
N ASP A 226 -2.35 -13.62 4.69
CA ASP A 226 -2.00 -13.12 3.37
C ASP A 226 -1.99 -14.25 2.33
N SER A 227 -1.55 -13.96 1.10
CA SER A 227 -1.46 -14.93 0.02
C SER A 227 -0.58 -16.15 0.28
N GLU A 228 0.28 -16.10 1.30
CA GLU A 228 1.18 -17.19 1.72
C GLU A 228 0.65 -17.97 2.94
N GLY A 229 -0.46 -17.53 3.53
CA GLY A 229 -1.12 -18.19 4.66
C GLY A 229 -1.11 -17.37 5.95
N ALA A 230 -1.37 -18.05 7.07
CA ALA A 230 -1.45 -17.42 8.39
C ALA A 230 -0.07 -17.09 8.96
N LYS A 231 0.09 -15.88 9.48
CA LYS A 231 1.34 -15.34 10.04
C LYS A 231 1.11 -14.64 11.37
N SER A 232 2.13 -14.66 12.22
CA SER A 232 2.20 -13.77 13.39
C SER A 232 2.52 -12.33 12.95
N PRO A 233 2.32 -11.30 13.80
CA PRO A 233 2.50 -9.89 13.42
C PRO A 233 3.92 -9.49 13.02
N ASP A 234 4.90 -10.37 13.23
CA ASP A 234 6.29 -10.24 12.78
C ASP A 234 6.57 -10.94 11.45
N GLY A 235 5.54 -11.40 10.74
CA GLY A 235 5.64 -12.02 9.42
C GLY A 235 6.07 -13.49 9.44
N ALA A 236 6.26 -14.10 10.62
CA ALA A 236 6.58 -15.51 10.72
C ALA A 236 5.34 -16.38 10.46
N GLU A 237 5.51 -17.47 9.71
CA GLU A 237 4.43 -18.43 9.42
C GLU A 237 3.94 -19.13 10.70
N LEU A 238 2.62 -19.26 10.85
CA LEU A 238 2.00 -20.08 11.87
C LEU A 238 1.86 -21.51 11.33
N GLN A 239 2.45 -22.48 12.05
CA GLN A 239 2.41 -23.91 11.69
C GLN A 239 1.13 -24.61 12.11
#